data_AF-R8B301-F1
#
_entry.id   AF-R8B301-F1
#
_cell.length_a   1.000
_cell.length_b   1.000
_cell.length_c   1.000
_cell.angle_alpha   90.00
_cell.angle_beta   90.00
_cell.angle_gamma   90.00
#
_symmetry.space_group_name_H-M   'P 1'
#
loop_
_entity.id
_entity.type
_entity.pdbx_description
1 polymer ?
#
loop_
_entity_poly.entity_id
_entity_poly.type
_entity_poly.pdbx_seq_one_letter_code
_entity_poly.pdbx_strand_id
1 'polypeptide(L)'
;MSPSRFLLIASIALSSATQAQVYRCDTETGTSFSDQPCGDNAETITIRDNHIGGNFGDNLPPEPNTAEETEEKQQPSSKQNESTCRFINSTDLRTYLTRNQVVKGMTKDHVLRAFGRPPETYPTPQETWVYHTRYYGALYELTYVYFKDGCVERVDYRKP
;
A
#
# COMPACT_ATOMS: atom_id res chain seq x y z
N MET A 1 -5.19 60.28 -30.42
CA MET A 1 -5.09 58.87 -30.01
C MET A 1 -3.93 58.22 -30.75
N SER A 2 -2.92 57.73 -30.02
CA SER A 2 -1.66 57.27 -30.60
C SER A 2 -1.81 55.86 -31.18
N PRO A 3 -1.47 55.62 -32.47
CA PRO A 3 -1.53 54.28 -33.10
C PRO A 3 -0.55 53.28 -32.47
N SER A 4 0.39 53.77 -31.66
CA SER A 4 1.42 52.96 -31.00
C SER A 4 0.88 51.98 -29.93
N ARG A 5 -0.29 52.26 -29.32
CA ARG A 5 -0.89 51.36 -28.32
C ARG A 5 -1.63 50.17 -28.93
N PHE A 6 -2.07 50.27 -30.17
CA PHE A 6 -2.79 49.18 -30.85
C PHE A 6 -1.84 48.06 -31.31
N LEU A 7 -0.60 48.42 -31.63
CA LEU A 7 0.42 47.47 -32.10
C LEU A 7 0.95 46.54 -30.99
N LEU A 8 0.90 46.99 -29.73
CA LEU A 8 1.41 46.25 -28.57
C LEU A 8 0.40 45.25 -28.00
N ILE A 9 -0.90 45.46 -28.24
CA ILE A 9 -1.97 44.54 -27.83
C ILE A 9 -2.14 43.39 -28.85
N ALA A 10 -1.87 43.66 -30.13
CA ALA A 10 -1.91 42.63 -31.19
C ALA A 10 -0.79 41.58 -31.07
N SER A 11 0.30 41.88 -30.37
CA SER A 11 1.46 40.98 -30.25
C SER A 11 1.32 39.92 -29.13
N ILE A 12 0.37 40.09 -28.21
CA ILE A 12 0.15 39.17 -27.07
C ILE A 12 -0.81 38.01 -27.44
N ALA A 13 -1.56 38.13 -28.55
CA ALA A 13 -2.57 37.14 -28.95
C ALA A 13 -2.01 35.94 -29.74
N LEU A 14 -0.69 35.86 -29.99
CA LEU A 14 -0.06 34.81 -30.80
C LEU A 14 0.65 33.73 -29.98
N SER A 15 0.37 33.60 -28.69
CA SER A 15 0.78 32.44 -27.89
C SER A 15 -0.21 31.29 -28.13
N SER A 16 -0.17 30.73 -29.34
CA SER A 16 -0.96 29.58 -29.74
C SER A 16 -0.72 28.41 -28.78
N ALA A 17 -1.81 27.80 -28.32
CA ALA A 17 -1.82 26.61 -27.51
C ALA A 17 -0.97 25.50 -28.15
N THR A 18 0.20 25.23 -27.57
CA THR A 18 1.00 24.04 -27.85
C THR A 18 0.26 22.83 -27.29
N GLN A 19 -0.59 22.21 -28.13
CA GLN A 19 -1.03 20.85 -27.86
C GLN A 19 0.15 19.92 -28.14
N ALA A 20 0.65 19.24 -27.11
CA ALA A 20 1.73 18.27 -27.22
C ALA A 20 1.23 17.02 -27.98
N GLN A 21 1.24 17.10 -29.31
CA GLN A 21 0.99 15.96 -30.19
C GLN A 21 2.34 15.31 -30.50
N VAL A 22 2.41 13.99 -30.32
CA VAL A 22 3.62 13.22 -30.64
C VAL A 22 3.45 12.58 -32.01
N TYR A 23 4.42 12.83 -32.89
CA TYR A 23 4.47 12.29 -34.25
C TYR A 23 5.48 11.16 -34.33
N ARG A 24 5.11 10.10 -35.04
CA ARG A 24 5.97 8.99 -35.44
C ARG A 24 6.56 9.27 -36.81
N CYS A 25 7.85 9.03 -36.92
CA CYS A 25 8.65 9.33 -38.09
C CYS A 25 9.45 8.09 -38.47
N ASP A 26 9.02 7.39 -39.51
CA ASP A 26 9.76 6.25 -40.05
C ASP A 26 10.82 6.76 -41.05
N THR A 27 12.10 6.53 -40.72
CA THR A 27 13.25 6.87 -41.57
C THR A 27 13.96 5.61 -42.02
N GLU A 28 14.83 5.70 -43.03
CA GLU A 28 15.67 4.56 -43.46
C GLU A 28 16.53 3.97 -42.34
N THR A 29 16.84 4.78 -41.32
CA THR A 29 17.62 4.38 -40.14
C THR A 29 16.79 3.86 -38.96
N GLY A 30 15.45 3.86 -39.09
CA GLY A 30 14.52 3.41 -38.06
C GLY A 30 13.43 4.43 -37.69
N THR A 31 12.63 4.09 -36.67
CA THR A 31 11.54 4.93 -36.17
C THR A 31 12.04 5.94 -35.14
N SER A 32 11.68 7.22 -35.30
CA SER A 32 11.91 8.28 -34.33
C SER A 32 10.59 8.97 -33.95
N PHE A 33 10.56 9.65 -32.80
CA PHE A 33 9.40 10.38 -32.31
C PHE A 33 9.74 11.86 -32.11
N SER A 34 8.80 12.74 -32.45
CA SER A 34 8.99 14.18 -32.42
C SER A 34 7.72 14.88 -31.98
N ASP A 35 7.86 15.99 -31.24
CA ASP A 35 6.75 16.87 -30.86
C ASP A 35 6.39 17.88 -31.98
N GLN A 36 7.06 17.76 -33.13
CA GLN A 36 6.78 18.49 -34.36
C GLN A 36 6.72 17.54 -35.58
N PRO A 37 5.90 17.85 -36.61
CA PRO A 37 5.85 17.05 -37.83
C PRO A 37 7.22 16.96 -38.50
N CYS A 38 7.67 15.75 -38.79
CA CYS A 38 9.01 15.45 -39.35
C CYS A 38 9.04 15.32 -40.88
N GLY A 39 7.93 15.57 -41.57
CA GLY A 39 7.79 15.49 -43.02
C GLY A 39 6.48 14.86 -43.45
N ASP A 40 6.37 14.53 -44.74
CA ASP A 40 5.12 14.06 -45.37
C ASP A 40 4.62 12.71 -44.84
N ASN A 41 5.49 11.93 -44.20
CA ASN A 41 5.18 10.63 -43.60
C ASN A 41 4.99 10.70 -42.07
N ALA A 42 4.72 11.87 -41.50
CA ALA A 42 4.50 12.02 -40.07
C ALA A 42 3.13 11.46 -39.66
N GLU A 43 3.13 10.38 -38.87
CA GLU A 43 1.90 9.80 -38.32
C GLU A 43 1.66 10.33 -36.90
N THR A 44 0.45 10.84 -36.61
CA THR A 44 0.10 11.26 -35.23
C THR A 44 -0.19 10.04 -34.36
N ILE A 45 0.46 9.92 -33.21
CA ILE A 45 0.18 8.86 -32.24
C ILE A 45 -0.68 9.41 -31.11
N THR A 46 -1.76 8.70 -30.80
CA THR A 46 -2.50 8.88 -29.54
C THR A 46 -1.86 8.01 -28.47
N ILE A 47 -1.16 8.63 -27.51
CA ILE A 47 -0.66 7.92 -26.34
C ILE A 47 -1.85 7.60 -25.44
N ARG A 48 -2.08 6.32 -25.16
CA ARG A 48 -3.10 5.91 -24.19
C ARG A 48 -2.65 6.35 -22.81
N ASP A 49 -3.45 7.18 -22.15
CA ASP A 49 -3.23 7.54 -20.76
C ASP A 49 -3.31 6.29 -19.89
N ASN A 50 -2.15 5.84 -19.41
CA ASN A 50 -2.03 4.69 -18.53
C ASN A 50 -1.82 5.21 -17.11
N HIS A 51 -2.88 5.78 -16.53
CA HIS A 51 -2.90 6.17 -15.13
C HIS A 51 -2.72 4.92 -14.25
N ILE A 52 -1.52 4.76 -13.68
CA ILE A 52 -1.25 3.68 -12.74
C ILE A 52 -1.62 4.19 -11.34
N GLY A 53 -2.79 3.78 -10.87
CA GLY A 53 -3.34 4.12 -9.56
C GLY A 53 -4.79 4.59 -9.67
N GLY A 54 -5.73 3.76 -9.20
CA GLY A 54 -7.16 4.10 -9.13
C GLY A 54 -7.50 4.92 -7.88
N ASN A 55 -8.71 5.47 -7.84
CA ASN A 55 -9.24 6.09 -6.63
C ASN A 55 -9.87 5.00 -5.73
N PHE A 56 -9.65 5.09 -4.42
CA PHE A 56 -10.26 4.17 -3.45
C PHE A 56 -11.80 4.14 -3.53
N GLY A 57 -12.42 5.18 -4.11
CA GLY A 57 -13.86 5.29 -4.30
C GLY A 57 -14.46 4.53 -5.49
N ASP A 58 -13.65 4.04 -6.44
CA ASP A 58 -14.15 3.60 -7.74
C ASP A 58 -14.90 2.25 -7.71
N ASN A 59 -14.80 1.51 -6.60
CA ASN A 59 -15.48 0.22 -6.38
C ASN A 59 -16.21 0.17 -5.02
N LEU A 60 -16.62 1.31 -4.49
CA LEU A 60 -17.44 1.31 -3.27
C LEU A 60 -18.88 0.93 -3.64
N PRO A 61 -19.53 0.03 -2.87
CA PRO A 61 -20.97 -0.17 -3.00
C PRO A 61 -21.70 1.16 -2.77
N PRO A 62 -22.88 1.37 -3.38
CA PRO A 62 -23.67 2.58 -3.14
C PRO A 62 -23.87 2.76 -1.64
N GLU A 63 -23.66 3.99 -1.15
CA GLU A 63 -23.81 4.26 0.28
C GLU A 63 -25.23 3.87 0.70
N PRO A 64 -25.39 3.06 1.77
CA PRO A 64 -26.70 2.73 2.28
C PRO A 64 -27.39 4.04 2.68
N ASN A 65 -28.60 4.26 2.15
CA ASN A 65 -29.44 5.39 2.51
C ASN A 65 -29.54 5.45 4.04
N THR A 66 -28.80 6.36 4.65
CA THR A 66 -28.85 6.59 6.08
C THR A 66 -30.14 7.34 6.34
N ALA A 67 -31.21 6.58 6.57
CA ALA A 67 -32.27 7.09 7.42
C ALA A 67 -31.62 7.32 8.79
N GLU A 68 -31.66 8.57 9.24
CA GLU A 68 -31.17 9.03 10.53
C GLU A 68 -31.74 8.16 11.65
N GLU A 69 -31.00 7.14 12.07
CA GLU A 69 -31.25 6.45 13.33
C GLU A 69 -30.29 7.04 14.35
N THR A 70 -30.86 7.97 15.11
CA THR A 70 -30.36 8.61 16.32
C THR A 70 -29.23 7.84 17.00
N GLU A 71 -28.10 8.53 17.19
CA GLU A 71 -26.97 8.14 18.01
C GLU A 71 -27.41 7.64 19.40
N GLU A 72 -27.60 6.34 19.56
CA GLU A 72 -27.24 5.69 20.80
C GLU A 72 -25.86 5.08 20.60
N LYS A 73 -24.90 5.63 21.34
CA LYS A 73 -23.51 5.19 21.45
C LYS A 73 -23.45 3.81 22.11
N GLN A 74 -24.02 2.80 21.47
CA GLN A 74 -23.87 1.40 21.84
C GLN A 74 -22.51 0.97 21.31
N GLN A 75 -21.50 1.22 22.14
CA GLN A 75 -20.24 0.49 22.13
C GLN A 75 -20.57 -0.98 21.90
N PRO A 76 -20.14 -1.61 20.78
CA PRO A 76 -20.50 -3.00 20.54
C PRO A 76 -19.72 -3.84 21.54
N SER A 77 -20.37 -4.11 22.68
CA SER A 77 -20.13 -5.28 23.50
C SER A 77 -20.67 -6.48 22.72
N SER A 78 -20.06 -6.73 21.56
CA SER A 78 -20.22 -8.03 20.94
C SER A 78 -19.32 -8.95 21.75
N LYS A 79 -19.95 -9.76 22.61
CA LYS A 79 -19.41 -11.07 22.97
C LYS A 79 -19.38 -11.91 21.69
N GLN A 80 -18.54 -11.52 20.73
CA GLN A 80 -18.12 -12.39 19.65
C GLN A 80 -17.33 -13.49 20.32
N ASN A 81 -17.72 -14.74 20.08
CA ASN A 81 -16.92 -15.91 20.47
C ASN A 81 -15.44 -15.57 20.30
N GLU A 82 -14.68 -15.56 21.40
CA GLU A 82 -13.27 -15.14 21.42
C GLU A 82 -12.44 -16.15 20.60
N SER A 83 -12.52 -16.08 19.28
CA SER A 83 -11.61 -16.82 18.43
C SER A 83 -10.22 -16.27 18.68
N THR A 84 -9.29 -17.14 19.09
CA THR A 84 -7.89 -16.74 19.35
C THR A 84 -7.30 -16.01 18.14
N CYS A 85 -7.69 -16.43 16.94
CA CYS A 85 -7.40 -15.72 15.69
C CYS A 85 -8.25 -14.46 15.57
N ARG A 86 -7.59 -13.30 15.63
CA ARG A 86 -8.19 -12.00 15.36
C ARG A 86 -8.06 -11.70 13.86
N PHE A 87 -9.06 -11.02 13.29
CA PHE A 87 -8.86 -10.37 12.00
C PHE A 87 -7.75 -9.31 12.09
N ILE A 88 -6.79 -9.38 11.16
CA ILE A 88 -5.73 -8.39 10.99
C ILE A 88 -5.76 -7.98 9.52
N ASN A 89 -5.97 -6.69 9.25
CA ASN A 89 -5.97 -6.17 7.88
C ASN A 89 -4.58 -6.36 7.23
N SER A 90 -4.54 -6.50 5.91
CA SER A 90 -3.30 -6.72 5.14
C SER A 90 -2.24 -5.62 5.35
N THR A 91 -2.67 -4.37 5.55
CA THR A 91 -1.78 -3.23 5.78
C THR A 91 -1.09 -3.31 7.13
N ASP A 92 -1.87 -3.60 8.18
CA ASP A 92 -1.35 -3.82 9.54
C ASP A 92 -0.44 -5.04 9.58
N LEU A 93 -0.87 -6.14 8.97
CA LEU A 93 -0.08 -7.37 8.89
C LEU A 93 1.28 -7.09 8.25
N ARG A 94 1.31 -6.42 7.09
CA ARG A 94 2.56 -6.05 6.41
C ARG A 94 3.46 -5.19 7.30
N THR A 95 2.87 -4.26 8.04
CA THR A 95 3.59 -3.38 8.96
C THR A 95 4.24 -4.18 10.08
N TYR A 96 3.50 -5.08 10.72
CA TYR A 96 4.04 -5.93 11.79
C TYR A 96 5.17 -6.85 11.30
N LEU A 97 4.98 -7.51 10.15
CA LEU A 97 6.00 -8.39 9.57
C LEU A 97 7.30 -7.63 9.27
N THR A 98 7.20 -6.45 8.66
CA THR A 98 8.38 -5.62 8.31
C THR A 98 9.12 -5.12 9.55
N ARG A 99 8.38 -4.90 10.65
CA ARG A 99 8.96 -4.46 11.93
C ARG A 99 9.45 -5.61 12.80
N ASN A 100 9.40 -6.86 12.32
CA ASN A 100 9.64 -8.06 13.12
C ASN A 100 8.81 -7.99 14.41
N GLN A 101 7.49 -7.92 14.28
CA GLN A 101 6.57 -7.87 15.41
C GLN A 101 5.56 -9.01 15.34
N VAL A 102 5.32 -9.63 16.49
CA VAL A 102 4.29 -10.66 16.67
C VAL A 102 3.26 -10.13 17.65
N VAL A 103 1.99 -10.17 17.25
CA VAL A 103 0.86 -9.68 18.05
C VAL A 103 -0.19 -10.77 18.23
N LYS A 104 -1.01 -10.63 19.27
CA LYS A 104 -2.14 -11.53 19.52
C LYS A 104 -3.03 -11.65 18.28
N GLY A 105 -3.41 -12.88 17.96
CA GLY A 105 -4.26 -13.23 16.82
C GLY A 105 -3.52 -13.53 15.52
N MET A 106 -2.19 -13.31 15.46
CA MET A 106 -1.39 -13.77 14.32
C MET A 106 -1.40 -15.29 14.19
N THR A 107 -1.36 -15.81 12.96
CA THR A 107 -1.21 -17.25 12.72
C THR A 107 0.24 -17.68 12.90
N LYS A 108 0.48 -18.99 13.04
CA LYS A 108 1.84 -19.56 13.03
C LYS A 108 2.67 -19.13 11.82
N ASP A 109 2.06 -19.09 10.63
CA ASP A 109 2.73 -18.64 9.41
C ASP A 109 3.19 -17.17 9.51
N HIS A 110 2.36 -16.31 10.11
CA HIS A 110 2.75 -14.91 10.35
C HIS A 110 3.95 -14.82 11.29
N VAL A 111 3.99 -15.64 12.35
CA VAL A 111 5.12 -15.70 13.29
C VAL A 111 6.39 -16.15 12.59
N LEU A 112 6.30 -17.20 11.76
CA LEU A 112 7.44 -17.68 10.97
C LEU A 112 7.94 -16.62 9.99
N ARG A 113 7.05 -15.83 9.38
CA ARG A 113 7.44 -14.73 8.49
C ARG A 113 8.08 -13.55 9.25
N ALA A 114 7.63 -13.27 10.48
CA ALA A 114 8.13 -12.16 11.28
C ALA A 114 9.46 -12.48 11.99
N PHE A 115 9.57 -13.64 12.62
CA PHE A 115 10.70 -14.02 13.47
C PHE A 115 11.57 -15.14 12.88
N GLY A 116 11.12 -15.81 11.82
CA GLY A 116 11.79 -16.99 11.29
C GLY A 116 11.42 -18.26 12.06
N ARG A 117 12.14 -19.35 11.76
CA ARG A 117 11.95 -20.65 12.43
C ARG A 117 12.40 -20.53 13.88
N PRO A 118 11.57 -20.97 14.85
CA PRO A 118 11.96 -20.91 16.25
C PRO A 118 13.13 -21.86 16.52
N PRO A 119 14.12 -21.45 17.32
CA PRO A 119 15.19 -22.34 17.77
C PRO A 119 14.67 -23.44 18.69
N GLU A 120 13.62 -23.14 19.47
CA GLU A 120 13.05 -24.05 20.47
C GLU A 120 11.52 -24.03 20.41
N THR A 121 10.91 -25.21 20.46
CA THR A 121 9.44 -25.38 20.46
C THR A 121 9.02 -26.40 21.51
N TYR A 122 8.01 -26.06 22.30
CA TYR A 122 7.41 -26.93 23.31
C TYR A 122 5.95 -27.18 22.95
N PRO A 123 5.56 -28.40 22.56
CA PRO A 123 4.19 -28.69 22.14
C PRO A 123 3.20 -28.85 23.30
N THR A 124 3.67 -29.14 24.52
CA THR A 124 2.83 -29.41 25.71
C THR A 124 3.31 -28.62 26.92
N PRO A 125 2.41 -28.24 27.86
CA PRO A 125 0.95 -28.40 27.84
C PRO A 125 0.22 -27.43 26.89
N GLN A 126 0.88 -26.33 26.52
CA GLN A 126 0.44 -25.38 25.52
C GLN A 126 1.58 -25.17 24.52
N GLU A 127 1.26 -25.20 23.22
CA GLU A 127 2.26 -25.01 22.19
C GLU A 127 2.92 -23.63 22.33
N THR A 128 4.23 -23.64 22.55
CA THR A 128 5.03 -22.45 22.85
C THR A 128 6.27 -22.47 21.98
N TRP A 129 6.53 -21.37 21.28
CA TRP A 129 7.78 -21.18 20.54
C TRP A 129 8.63 -20.15 21.28
N VAL A 130 9.93 -20.44 21.41
CA VAL A 130 10.87 -19.60 22.14
C VAL A 130 11.92 -19.08 21.18
N TYR A 131 12.14 -17.77 21.21
CA TYR A 131 13.15 -17.07 20.42
C TYR A 131 14.16 -16.42 21.35
N HIS A 132 15.43 -16.40 20.94
CA HIS A 132 16.51 -15.75 21.66
C HIS A 132 17.15 -14.65 20.83
N THR A 133 17.33 -13.47 21.41
CA THR A 133 18.11 -12.39 20.81
C THR A 133 19.45 -12.33 21.52
N ARG A 134 20.55 -12.39 20.76
CA ARG A 134 21.90 -12.27 21.30
C ARG A 134 22.56 -10.96 20.88
N TYR A 135 23.24 -10.31 21.82
CA TYR A 135 24.00 -9.10 21.57
C TYR A 135 25.43 -9.27 22.13
N TYR A 136 26.44 -9.13 21.28
CA TYR A 136 27.85 -9.43 21.60
C TYR A 136 28.08 -10.81 22.27
N GLY A 137 27.33 -11.83 21.83
CA GLY A 137 27.42 -13.19 22.36
C GLY A 137 26.65 -13.45 23.65
N ALA A 138 26.22 -12.39 24.36
CA ALA A 138 25.34 -12.50 25.52
C ALA A 138 23.88 -12.65 25.08
N LEU A 139 23.10 -13.43 25.82
CA LEU A 139 21.64 -13.44 25.70
C LEU A 139 21.13 -12.06 26.13
N TYR A 140 20.30 -11.43 25.30
CA TYR A 140 19.74 -10.10 25.54
C TYR A 140 18.24 -10.15 25.83
N GLU A 141 17.53 -11.05 25.14
CA GLU A 141 16.08 -11.20 25.29
C GLU A 141 15.64 -12.63 24.95
N LEU A 142 14.66 -13.14 25.71
CA LEU A 142 13.91 -14.35 25.44
C LEU A 142 12.46 -14.00 25.15
N THR A 143 11.99 -14.36 23.97
CA THR A 143 10.61 -14.11 23.53
C THR A 143 9.84 -15.41 23.49
N TYR A 144 8.79 -15.51 24.29
CA TYR A 144 7.89 -16.66 24.34
C TYR A 144 6.62 -16.34 23.58
N VAL A 145 6.28 -17.15 22.58
CA VAL A 145 5.06 -17.03 21.79
C VAL A 145 4.18 -18.23 22.09
N TYR A 146 3.04 -17.98 22.74
CA TYR A 146 2.07 -18.99 23.14
C TYR A 146 0.96 -19.10 22.11
N PHE A 147 0.67 -20.31 21.67
CA PHE A 147 -0.34 -20.59 20.66
C PHE A 147 -1.57 -21.25 21.28
N LYS A 148 -2.73 -20.93 20.71
CA LYS A 148 -4.01 -21.58 20.96
C LYS A 148 -4.82 -21.54 19.67
N ASP A 149 -5.43 -22.66 19.29
CA ASP A 149 -6.19 -22.80 18.05
C ASP A 149 -5.42 -22.39 16.78
N GLY A 150 -4.09 -22.59 16.77
CA GLY A 150 -3.23 -22.22 15.64
C GLY A 150 -2.86 -20.74 15.53
N CYS A 151 -3.28 -19.91 16.50
CA CYS A 151 -3.02 -18.48 16.55
C CYS A 151 -2.33 -18.07 17.85
N VAL A 152 -1.64 -16.92 17.80
CA VAL A 152 -0.93 -16.35 18.94
C VAL A 152 -1.95 -15.90 19.98
N GLU A 153 -1.94 -16.53 21.13
CA GLU A 153 -2.74 -16.11 22.29
C GLU A 153 -2.03 -15.01 23.08
N ARG A 154 -0.70 -15.15 23.25
CA ARG A 154 0.11 -14.27 24.09
C ARG A 154 1.57 -14.28 23.66
N VAL A 155 2.26 -13.14 23.86
CA VAL A 155 3.70 -13.00 23.65
C VAL A 155 4.32 -12.38 24.90
N ASP A 156 5.35 -13.01 25.46
CA ASP A 156 6.11 -12.47 26.59
C ASP A 156 7.54 -12.18 26.15
N TYR A 157 8.00 -10.96 26.44
CA TYR A 157 9.38 -10.54 26.27
C TYR A 157 10.07 -10.55 27.64
N ARG A 158 11.06 -11.42 27.83
CA ARG A 158 11.81 -11.55 29.07
C ARG A 158 13.25 -11.13 28.84
N LYS A 159 13.72 -10.19 29.65
CA LYS A 159 15.16 -9.95 29.78
C LYS A 159 15.78 -11.09 30.59
N PRO A 160 17.00 -11.51 30.27
CA PRO A 160 17.73 -12.55 31.01
C PRO A 160 17.95 -12.17 32.47
#